data_AF-A0A9R1CBK6-F1
#
_entry.id   AF-A0A9R1CBK6-F1
#
_cell.length_a   1.000
_cell.length_b   1.000
_cell.length_c   1.000
_cell.angle_alpha   90.00
_cell.angle_beta   90.00
_cell.angle_gamma   90.00
#
_symmetry.space_group_name_H-M   'P 1'
#
loop_
_entity.id
_entity.type
_entity.pdbx_description
1 polymer ?
#
loop_
_entity_poly.entity_id
_entity_poly.type
_entity_poly.pdbx_seq_one_letter_code
_entity_poly.pdbx_strand_id
1 'polypeptide(L)'
;MKKYLVFTTLTMFIAVLFIACSKDSDDSDRYPQLNKESFSLSSLLPDTLYSVNKKDYTLERMVILSRTDNSTLGELKFSSNPVDIVVGGNKIGSVSYHNGKVSAIDIPDLCSITLIGDILNKKCAYKIQAYAKASSSPYYIIIFAMDGAPVGITIK
;
A
#
# COMPACT_ATOMS: atom_id res chain seq x y z
N MET A 1 21.97 -58.67 52.21
CA MET A 1 22.42 -57.27 52.00
C MET A 1 22.00 -56.81 50.59
N LYS A 2 21.73 -55.50 50.42
CA LYS A 2 21.81 -54.64 49.20
C LYS A 2 21.50 -55.19 47.78
N LYS A 3 20.57 -54.47 47.07
CA LYS A 3 20.31 -54.41 45.59
C LYS A 3 19.85 -55.73 44.93
N TYR A 4 19.24 -55.79 43.73
CA TYR A 4 18.53 -54.87 42.78
C TYR A 4 17.49 -55.77 42.05
N LEU A 5 16.36 -55.37 41.45
CA LEU A 5 15.67 -54.07 41.20
C LEU A 5 16.23 -53.13 40.10
N VAL A 6 16.06 -53.54 38.83
CA VAL A 6 15.71 -52.70 37.65
C VAL A 6 14.85 -53.61 36.73
N PHE A 7 13.53 -53.46 36.64
CA PHE A 7 12.77 -52.62 35.70
C PHE A 7 13.01 -52.90 34.20
N THR A 8 12.16 -53.74 33.61
CA THR A 8 11.99 -53.93 32.14
C THR A 8 10.54 -53.64 31.73
N THR A 9 10.20 -52.35 31.68
CA THR A 9 8.85 -51.88 31.31
C THR A 9 8.69 -51.66 29.81
N LEU A 10 7.88 -52.52 29.18
CA LEU A 10 6.89 -52.18 28.15
C LEU A 10 7.22 -50.99 27.22
N THR A 11 7.97 -51.24 26.14
CA THR A 11 8.12 -50.27 25.04
C THR A 11 6.91 -50.34 24.09
N MET A 12 5.86 -49.60 24.40
CA MET A 12 4.71 -49.35 23.53
C MET A 12 4.36 -47.86 23.59
N PHE A 13 3.86 -47.29 22.49
CA PHE A 13 3.63 -45.85 22.27
C PHE A 13 4.96 -45.04 22.20
N ILE A 14 5.19 -44.14 21.25
CA ILE A 14 4.28 -43.39 20.37
C ILE A 14 4.91 -43.19 18.98
N ALA A 15 4.09 -43.26 17.92
CA ALA A 15 4.44 -42.70 16.62
C ALA A 15 3.75 -41.34 16.48
N VAL A 16 4.46 -40.25 16.78
CA VAL A 16 4.02 -38.87 16.51
C VAL A 16 5.03 -38.21 15.60
N LEU A 17 4.51 -37.70 14.49
CA LEU A 17 5.25 -37.08 13.40
C LEU A 17 5.82 -35.73 13.85
N PHE A 18 7.10 -35.69 14.19
CA PHE A 18 7.89 -34.46 14.17
C PHE A 18 8.63 -34.30 12.84
N ILE A 19 7.88 -34.43 11.73
CA ILE A 19 8.22 -33.64 10.55
C ILE A 19 7.91 -32.20 10.93
N ALA A 20 8.92 -31.52 11.47
CA ALA A 20 8.88 -30.08 11.65
C ALA A 20 8.93 -29.43 10.26
N CYS A 21 7.76 -29.39 9.59
CA CYS A 21 7.53 -28.42 8.54
C CYS A 21 7.61 -27.04 9.19
N SER A 22 8.82 -26.49 9.22
CA SER A 22 9.01 -25.06 9.05
C SER A 22 8.33 -24.69 7.73
N LYS A 23 7.02 -24.41 7.79
CA LYS A 23 6.43 -23.45 6.87
C LYS A 23 7.26 -22.20 7.06
N ASP A 24 8.07 -21.87 6.06
CA ASP A 24 8.50 -20.49 5.87
C ASP A 24 7.23 -19.65 5.99
N SER A 25 7.22 -18.73 6.95
CA SER A 25 6.10 -17.83 7.16
C SER A 25 6.13 -16.83 6.01
N ASP A 26 5.53 -17.22 4.88
CA ASP A 26 5.49 -16.42 3.66
C ASP A 26 5.03 -15.01 4.00
N ASP A 27 5.96 -14.06 3.92
CA ASP A 27 5.74 -12.68 4.34
C ASP A 27 4.70 -11.95 3.46
N SER A 28 4.26 -12.59 2.37
CA SER A 28 3.03 -12.23 1.66
C SER A 28 1.79 -12.16 2.58
N ASP A 29 1.76 -12.97 3.64
CA ASP A 29 0.73 -13.01 4.68
C ASP A 29 0.92 -11.94 5.78
N ARG A 30 1.99 -11.12 5.71
CA ARG A 30 2.14 -9.90 6.53
C ARG A 30 1.63 -8.66 5.80
N TYR A 31 1.98 -8.47 4.53
CA TYR A 31 1.80 -7.19 3.82
C TYR A 31 0.55 -7.12 2.90
N PRO A 32 -0.07 -5.93 2.73
CA PRO A 32 -1.21 -5.76 1.84
C PRO A 32 -0.79 -5.85 0.36
N GLN A 33 -1.29 -6.88 -0.34
CA GLN A 33 -1.11 -7.04 -1.78
C GLN A 33 -2.06 -6.09 -2.52
N LEU A 34 -1.51 -5.11 -3.23
CA LEU A 34 -2.29 -4.16 -4.02
C LEU A 34 -2.74 -4.78 -5.35
N ASN A 35 -3.90 -4.37 -5.86
CA ASN A 35 -4.45 -4.91 -7.11
C ASN A 35 -3.70 -4.47 -8.37
N LYS A 36 -2.91 -3.40 -8.31
CA LYS A 36 -1.91 -2.98 -9.31
C LYS A 36 -0.99 -1.90 -8.72
N GLU A 37 0.16 -1.70 -9.34
CA GLU A 37 1.16 -0.68 -8.98
C GLU A 37 1.30 0.43 -10.04
N SER A 38 0.48 0.38 -11.10
CA SER A 38 0.52 1.35 -12.20
C SER A 38 -0.90 1.70 -12.67
N PHE A 39 -1.20 3.00 -12.74
CA PHE A 39 -2.46 3.56 -13.20
C PHE A 39 -2.21 4.51 -14.38
N SER A 40 -2.94 4.32 -15.47
CA SER A 40 -2.91 5.22 -16.63
C SER A 40 -3.91 6.35 -16.47
N LEU A 41 -3.47 7.59 -16.67
CA LEU A 41 -4.32 8.77 -16.77
C LEU A 41 -4.77 9.06 -18.21
N SER A 42 -4.54 8.12 -19.14
CA SER A 42 -5.00 8.22 -20.54
C SER A 42 -6.53 8.06 -20.73
N SER A 43 -7.29 7.90 -19.65
CA SER A 43 -8.74 7.71 -19.67
C SER A 43 -9.40 8.51 -18.54
N LEU A 44 -10.55 9.11 -18.84
CA LEU A 44 -11.37 9.83 -17.85
C LEU A 44 -12.29 8.91 -17.03
N LEU A 45 -12.36 7.63 -17.39
CA LEU A 45 -13.04 6.60 -16.60
C LEU A 45 -12.25 6.36 -15.30
N PRO A 46 -12.91 6.36 -14.13
CA PRO A 46 -12.23 6.12 -12.86
C PRO A 46 -11.76 4.66 -12.75
N ASP A 47 -10.59 4.49 -12.15
CA ASP A 47 -10.00 3.21 -11.77
C ASP A 47 -10.00 3.07 -10.23
N THR A 48 -9.59 1.92 -9.69
CA THR A 48 -9.58 1.67 -8.24
C THR A 48 -8.32 0.95 -7.77
N LEU A 49 -7.68 1.53 -6.76
CA LEU A 49 -6.65 0.90 -5.92
C LEU A 49 -7.30 0.23 -4.70
N TYR A 50 -6.92 -1.00 -4.38
CA TYR A 50 -7.38 -1.74 -3.20
C TYR A 50 -6.46 -2.91 -2.84
N SER A 51 -6.51 -3.36 -1.58
CA SER A 51 -5.88 -4.61 -1.16
C SER A 51 -6.70 -5.83 -1.63
N VAL A 52 -6.02 -6.76 -2.33
CA VAL A 52 -6.57 -8.04 -2.80
C VAL A 52 -6.67 -9.05 -1.64
N ASN A 53 -5.63 -9.13 -0.80
CA ASN A 53 -5.60 -10.00 0.39
C ASN A 53 -6.32 -9.39 1.62
N LYS A 54 -7.17 -8.37 1.40
CA LYS A 54 -8.07 -7.75 2.40
C LYS A 54 -7.36 -7.20 3.65
N LYS A 55 -6.11 -6.78 3.53
CA LYS A 55 -5.37 -6.08 4.58
C LYS A 55 -5.61 -4.57 4.47
N ASP A 56 -5.74 -3.90 5.61
CA ASP A 56 -5.77 -2.44 5.64
C ASP A 56 -4.37 -1.86 5.33
N TYR A 57 -4.34 -0.66 4.73
CA TYR A 57 -3.12 0.06 4.42
C TYR A 57 -3.33 1.58 4.49
N THR A 58 -2.23 2.31 4.57
CA THR A 58 -2.14 3.77 4.56
C THR A 58 -1.38 4.22 3.31
N LEU A 59 -1.75 5.38 2.77
CA LEU A 59 -0.87 6.14 1.88
C LEU A 59 0.02 7.00 2.78
N GLU A 60 1.31 7.11 2.46
CA GLU A 60 2.30 7.62 3.43
C GLU A 60 3.17 8.76 2.90
N ARG A 61 3.53 8.71 1.62
CA ARG A 61 4.14 9.83 0.93
C ARG A 61 3.82 9.82 -0.56
N MET A 62 3.94 10.98 -1.17
CA MET A 62 3.93 11.19 -2.61
C MET A 62 5.28 11.75 -3.04
N VAL A 63 5.79 11.26 -4.17
CA VAL A 63 6.84 11.93 -4.93
C VAL A 63 6.20 12.47 -6.21
N ILE A 64 6.44 13.74 -6.52
CA ILE A 64 6.03 14.39 -7.76
C ILE A 64 7.23 14.40 -8.70
N LEU A 65 7.04 13.92 -9.93
CA LEU A 65 8.10 13.79 -10.92
C LEU A 65 7.74 14.52 -12.22
N SER A 66 8.77 15.06 -12.86
CA SER A 66 8.71 15.66 -14.19
C SER A 66 8.44 14.60 -15.26
N ARG A 67 7.44 14.82 -16.14
CA ARG A 67 7.24 13.96 -17.31
C ARG A 67 8.34 14.08 -18.38
N THR A 68 9.11 15.17 -18.36
CA THR A 68 10.11 15.48 -19.40
C THR A 68 11.39 14.68 -19.23
N ASP A 69 11.83 14.47 -17.99
CA ASP A 69 13.12 13.85 -17.65
C ASP A 69 13.06 12.84 -16.47
N ASN A 70 11.89 12.67 -15.84
CA ASN A 70 11.68 11.86 -14.62
C ASN A 70 12.45 12.39 -13.39
N SER A 71 12.89 13.65 -13.40
CA SER A 71 13.46 14.29 -12.20
C SER A 71 12.41 14.42 -11.09
N THR A 72 12.86 14.30 -9.83
CA THR A 72 12.00 14.54 -8.67
C THR A 72 11.84 16.05 -8.44
N LEU A 73 10.59 16.52 -8.49
CA LEU A 73 10.22 17.93 -8.34
C LEU A 73 9.75 18.28 -6.91
N GLY A 74 9.40 17.26 -6.12
CA GLY A 74 9.05 17.40 -4.71
C GLY A 74 8.67 16.06 -4.07
N GLU A 75 8.82 15.97 -2.75
CA GLU A 75 8.28 14.89 -1.92
C GLU A 75 7.35 15.50 -0.86
N LEU A 76 6.18 14.87 -0.65
CA LEU A 76 5.28 15.18 0.44
C LEU A 76 5.05 13.92 1.27
N LYS A 77 5.47 13.93 2.54
CA LYS A 77 5.03 12.94 3.53
C LYS A 77 3.64 13.32 4.02
N PHE A 78 2.71 12.39 3.95
CA PHE A 78 1.35 12.60 4.45
C PHE A 78 1.35 12.59 5.98
N SER A 79 0.57 13.48 6.58
CA SER A 79 0.47 13.62 8.04
C SER A 79 -0.95 13.27 8.52
N SER A 80 -1.41 13.85 9.63
CA SER A 80 -2.81 13.81 10.06
C SER A 80 -3.61 15.08 9.70
N ASN A 81 -2.92 16.15 9.25
CA ASN A 81 -3.50 17.46 8.97
C ASN A 81 -3.45 17.77 7.46
N PRO A 82 -4.43 18.52 6.89
CA PRO A 82 -4.40 18.94 5.49
C PRO A 82 -3.10 19.64 5.09
N VAL A 83 -2.56 19.30 3.92
CA VAL A 83 -1.31 19.87 3.40
C VAL A 83 -1.48 20.25 1.93
N ASP A 84 -0.91 21.38 1.54
CA ASP A 84 -0.83 21.80 0.15
C ASP A 84 0.34 21.11 -0.56
N ILE A 85 0.11 20.65 -1.79
CA ILE A 85 1.16 20.05 -2.62
C ILE A 85 1.86 21.20 -3.33
N VAL A 86 3.15 21.39 -3.05
CA VAL A 86 3.95 22.52 -3.53
C VAL A 86 5.13 22.03 -4.37
N VAL A 87 5.30 22.62 -5.57
CA VAL A 87 6.43 22.39 -6.47
C VAL A 87 7.00 23.73 -6.92
N GLY A 88 8.31 23.93 -6.78
CA GLY A 88 8.98 25.18 -7.15
C GLY A 88 8.41 26.43 -6.45
N GLY A 89 7.91 26.27 -5.22
CA GLY A 89 7.24 27.34 -4.45
C GLY A 89 5.76 27.59 -4.82
N ASN A 90 5.24 26.94 -5.86
CA ASN A 90 3.85 27.09 -6.30
C ASN A 90 2.97 25.94 -5.79
N LYS A 91 1.76 26.25 -5.32
CA LYS A 91 0.74 25.24 -5.01
C LYS A 91 0.23 24.61 -6.30
N ILE A 92 0.34 23.28 -6.41
CA ILE A 92 -0.15 22.48 -7.54
C ILE A 92 -1.29 21.52 -7.16
N GLY A 93 -1.64 21.42 -5.87
CA GLY A 93 -2.67 20.52 -5.39
C GLY A 93 -2.87 20.58 -3.87
N SER A 94 -3.64 19.65 -3.33
CA SER A 94 -3.90 19.54 -1.89
C SER A 94 -4.16 18.09 -1.44
N VAL A 95 -3.95 17.83 -0.16
CA VAL A 95 -4.27 16.56 0.52
C VAL A 95 -5.25 16.83 1.65
N SER A 96 -6.38 16.12 1.63
CA SER A 96 -7.41 16.12 2.68
C SER A 96 -7.37 14.83 3.49
N TYR A 97 -7.81 14.92 4.75
CA TYR A 97 -7.77 13.82 5.72
C TYR A 97 -9.12 13.58 6.36
N HIS A 98 -9.35 12.34 6.79
CA HIS A 98 -10.50 11.94 7.59
C HIS A 98 -10.06 10.84 8.57
N ASN A 99 -10.31 11.04 9.86
CA ASN A 99 -9.91 10.11 10.94
C ASN A 99 -8.43 9.69 10.87
N GLY A 100 -7.53 10.64 10.59
CA GLY A 100 -6.08 10.43 10.49
C GLY A 100 -5.59 9.70 9.23
N LYS A 101 -6.48 9.31 8.31
CA LYS A 101 -6.11 8.74 7.00
C LYS A 101 -6.30 9.79 5.89
N VAL A 102 -5.51 9.70 4.81
CA VAL A 102 -5.75 10.45 3.58
C VAL A 102 -7.15 10.14 3.06
N SER A 103 -8.01 11.15 2.93
CA SER A 103 -9.38 11.00 2.41
C SER A 103 -9.50 11.42 0.95
N ALA A 104 -8.73 12.44 0.55
CA ALA A 104 -8.58 12.81 -0.84
C ALA A 104 -7.19 13.40 -1.12
N ILE A 105 -6.70 13.20 -2.33
CA ILE A 105 -5.62 13.97 -2.93
C ILE A 105 -6.20 14.59 -4.21
N ASP A 106 -6.01 15.88 -4.41
CA ASP A 106 -6.41 16.59 -5.61
C ASP A 106 -5.21 17.32 -6.21
N ILE A 107 -4.89 17.00 -7.47
CA ILE A 107 -3.90 17.72 -8.27
C ILE A 107 -4.62 18.17 -9.54
N PRO A 108 -5.15 19.41 -9.57
CA PRO A 108 -5.83 19.97 -10.73
C PRO A 108 -5.04 19.78 -12.04
N ASP A 109 -5.77 19.57 -13.13
CA ASP A 109 -5.26 19.21 -14.45
C ASP A 109 -4.43 17.90 -14.54
N LEU A 110 -4.16 17.19 -13.42
CA LEU A 110 -3.61 15.83 -13.41
C LEU A 110 -4.67 14.79 -13.03
N CYS A 111 -4.98 14.63 -11.73
CA CYS A 111 -5.92 13.62 -11.25
C CYS A 111 -6.48 13.95 -9.86
N SER A 112 -7.59 13.28 -9.54
CA SER A 112 -8.11 13.16 -8.18
C SER A 112 -7.99 11.71 -7.69
N ILE A 113 -7.74 11.56 -6.39
CA ILE A 113 -7.62 10.27 -5.71
C ILE A 113 -8.46 10.36 -4.45
N THR A 114 -9.48 9.52 -4.31
CA THR A 114 -10.47 9.64 -3.21
C THR A 114 -10.62 8.31 -2.49
N LEU A 115 -10.50 8.31 -1.17
CA LEU A 115 -10.85 7.17 -0.32
C LEU A 115 -12.35 6.90 -0.47
N ILE A 116 -12.70 5.74 -1.02
CA ILE A 116 -14.08 5.27 -1.17
C ILE A 116 -14.46 4.22 -0.10
N GLY A 117 -13.58 4.00 0.89
CA GLY A 117 -13.80 3.15 2.05
C GLY A 117 -13.63 1.66 1.76
N ASP A 118 -14.39 0.83 2.46
CA ASP A 118 -14.44 -0.61 2.24
C ASP A 118 -15.64 -0.95 1.34
N ILE A 119 -15.38 -1.61 0.19
CA ILE A 119 -16.41 -1.90 -0.83
C ILE A 119 -16.31 -3.35 -1.27
N LEU A 120 -17.38 -4.14 -1.09
CA LEU A 120 -17.54 -5.48 -1.68
C LEU A 120 -16.28 -6.36 -1.56
N ASN A 121 -15.90 -6.69 -0.31
CA ASN A 121 -14.67 -7.42 0.07
C ASN A 121 -13.34 -6.69 -0.11
N LYS A 122 -13.30 -5.49 -0.71
CA LYS A 122 -12.07 -4.68 -0.86
C LYS A 122 -11.84 -3.82 0.38
N LYS A 123 -10.61 -3.82 0.90
CA LYS A 123 -10.18 -2.99 2.03
C LYS A 123 -9.47 -1.71 1.59
N CYS A 124 -9.73 -0.62 2.31
CA CYS A 124 -9.09 0.69 2.13
C CYS A 124 -9.00 1.11 0.64
N ALA A 125 -10.13 1.08 -0.07
CA ALA A 125 -10.14 1.32 -1.51
C ALA A 125 -10.07 2.82 -1.84
N TYR A 126 -9.29 3.18 -2.86
CA TYR A 126 -9.23 4.53 -3.42
C TYR A 126 -9.67 4.54 -4.88
N LYS A 127 -10.58 5.44 -5.25
CA LYS A 127 -10.89 5.78 -6.64
C LYS A 127 -9.78 6.69 -7.16
N ILE A 128 -9.20 6.38 -8.32
CA ILE A 128 -8.24 7.23 -9.03
C ILE A 128 -8.92 7.69 -10.33
N GLN A 129 -8.94 9.00 -10.60
CA GLN A 129 -9.62 9.54 -11.78
C GLN A 129 -8.84 10.69 -12.40
N ALA A 130 -8.53 10.58 -13.70
CA ALA A 130 -7.82 11.61 -14.46
C ALA A 130 -8.69 12.86 -14.70
N TYR A 131 -8.05 14.02 -14.75
CA TYR A 131 -8.67 15.25 -15.26
C TYR A 131 -8.51 15.37 -16.78
N ALA A 132 -9.33 16.22 -17.41
CA ALA A 132 -9.36 16.40 -18.86
C ALA A 132 -8.02 16.81 -19.49
N LYS A 133 -7.10 17.39 -18.73
CA LYS A 133 -5.75 17.79 -19.18
C LYS A 133 -4.61 16.87 -18.71
N ALA A 134 -4.90 15.69 -18.14
CA ALA A 134 -3.89 14.85 -17.48
C ALA A 134 -2.67 14.50 -18.35
N SER A 135 -2.88 14.29 -19.65
CA SER A 135 -1.83 14.03 -20.64
C SER A 135 -0.93 15.24 -20.95
N SER A 136 -1.40 16.46 -20.62
CA SER A 136 -0.70 17.73 -20.79
C SER A 136 -0.15 18.29 -19.48
N SER A 137 -0.43 17.64 -18.34
CA SER A 137 0.19 18.00 -17.07
C SER A 137 1.69 17.72 -17.13
N PRO A 138 2.58 18.66 -16.75
CA PRO A 138 4.03 18.43 -16.74
C PRO A 138 4.46 17.39 -15.67
N TYR A 139 3.53 16.96 -14.82
CA TYR A 139 3.79 16.09 -13.67
C TYR A 139 3.21 14.68 -13.88
N TYR A 140 3.88 13.71 -13.27
CA TYR A 140 3.27 12.46 -12.84
C TYR A 140 3.66 12.19 -11.38
N ILE A 141 3.03 11.22 -10.73
CA ILE A 141 3.23 10.96 -9.30
C ILE A 141 3.51 9.50 -9.01
N ILE A 142 4.27 9.26 -7.95
CA ILE A 142 4.39 7.96 -7.29
C ILE A 142 3.88 8.12 -5.86
N ILE A 143 2.88 7.32 -5.49
CA ILE A 143 2.37 7.26 -4.11
C ILE A 143 2.91 6.00 -3.46
N PHE A 144 3.46 6.15 -2.26
CA PHE A 144 3.93 5.04 -1.45
C PHE A 144 2.90 4.67 -0.39
N ALA A 145 2.66 3.38 -0.23
CA ALA A 145 1.82 2.80 0.80
C ALA A 145 2.60 1.76 1.61
N MET A 146 2.38 1.69 2.94
CA MET A 146 2.96 0.75 3.95
C MET A 146 4.29 1.15 4.63
N ASP A 147 4.19 1.37 5.95
CA ASP A 147 5.21 1.89 6.87
C ASP A 147 6.48 1.02 6.99
N GLY A 148 6.38 -0.29 6.69
CA GLY A 148 7.49 -1.25 6.80
C GLY A 148 8.17 -1.65 5.48
N ALA A 149 7.45 -1.59 4.36
CA ALA A 149 7.92 -2.08 3.06
C ALA A 149 7.21 -1.34 1.90
N PRO A 150 7.43 -0.02 1.74
CA PRO A 150 6.50 0.83 1.01
C PRO A 150 6.41 0.54 -0.49
N VAL A 151 5.25 0.07 -0.95
CA VAL A 151 4.97 -0.21 -2.37
C VAL A 151 4.69 1.09 -3.13
N GLY A 152 5.41 1.31 -4.23
CA GLY A 152 5.34 2.52 -5.03
C GLY A 152 4.33 2.43 -6.18
N ILE A 153 3.17 3.05 -6.00
CA ILE A 153 2.08 3.11 -6.99
C ILE A 153 2.33 4.28 -7.95
N THR A 154 2.66 3.98 -9.21
CA THR A 154 2.84 4.98 -10.26
C THR A 154 1.50 5.39 -10.86
N ILE A 155 1.27 6.70 -11.03
CA ILE A 155 0.05 7.26 -11.64
C ILE A 155 0.48 8.29 -12.68
N LYS A 156 0.26 7.98 -13.97
CA LYS A 156 0.78 8.77 -15.10
C LYS A 156 -0.13 8.75 -16.33
#